data_AF-A0A9W8ZNX2-F1
#
_entry.id   AF-A0A9W8ZNX2-F1
#
_cell.length_a   1.000
_cell.length_b   1.000
_cell.length_c   1.000
_cell.angle_alpha   90.00
_cell.angle_beta   90.00
_cell.angle_gamma   90.00
#
_symmetry.space_group_name_H-M   'P 1'
#
loop_
_entity.id
_entity.type
_entity.pdbx_description
1 polymer ?
#
loop_
_entity_poly.entity_id
_entity_poly.type
_entity_poly.pdbx_seq_one_letter_code
_entity_poly.pdbx_strand_id
1 'polypeptide(L)'
;MLLEEENNCACGTSPRSHKSTKVVYIVTDTHYTTAADFDQGKGSTSIDSVHTTSRAANLRAKKIMFARISPGFEIDEDKIIDEVKDGLYTGIGVGGAETNGCYARKCEVEAKPIDIEDDGSSEEEGHDGEDWNMG
;
A
#
# COMPACT_ATOMS: atom_id res chain seq x y z
N MET A 1 22.08 -57.21 27.38
CA MET A 1 20.77 -57.74 26.96
C MET A 1 19.85 -56.53 26.91
N LEU A 2 19.76 -55.86 25.77
CA LEU A 2 18.81 -56.10 24.65
C LEU A 2 17.36 -55.73 25.03
N LEU A 3 16.93 -54.61 24.43
CA LEU A 3 15.57 -54.27 23.93
C LEU A 3 14.50 -54.06 25.04
N GLU A 4 13.60 -53.08 24.98
CA GLU A 4 12.71 -52.77 23.86
C GLU A 4 12.37 -51.27 23.71
N GLU A 5 12.23 -50.95 22.44
CA GLU A 5 11.74 -49.76 21.75
C GLU A 5 10.21 -49.67 21.94
N GLU A 6 9.64 -48.50 22.22
CA GLU A 6 8.34 -48.17 21.62
C GLU A 6 8.22 -46.65 21.39
N ASN A 7 8.22 -46.38 20.09
CA ASN A 7 8.26 -45.12 19.41
C ASN A 7 6.84 -44.58 19.28
N ASN A 8 6.54 -43.42 19.87
CA ASN A 8 5.31 -42.66 19.56
C ASN A 8 5.59 -41.15 19.71
N CYS A 9 6.47 -40.62 18.87
CA CYS A 9 6.53 -39.18 18.63
C CYS A 9 5.34 -38.78 17.75
N ALA A 10 4.34 -38.21 18.40
CA ALA A 10 3.21 -37.55 17.78
C ALA A 10 3.64 -36.37 16.90
N CYS A 11 2.77 -36.09 15.93
CA CYS A 11 2.69 -34.88 15.12
C CYS A 11 3.77 -34.70 14.05
N GLY A 12 3.50 -35.31 12.89
CA GLY A 12 3.80 -34.66 11.62
C GLY A 12 3.02 -33.36 11.54
N THR A 13 3.58 -32.26 12.04
CA THR A 13 3.15 -30.93 11.63
C THR A 13 3.75 -30.70 10.26
N SER A 14 2.94 -30.91 9.22
CA SER A 14 3.16 -30.22 7.94
C SER A 14 3.50 -28.76 8.28
N PRO A 15 4.56 -28.16 7.69
CA PRO A 15 4.72 -26.73 7.78
C PRO A 15 3.52 -26.13 7.05
N ARG A 16 2.50 -25.74 7.82
CA ARG A 16 1.48 -24.80 7.34
C ARG A 16 2.29 -23.56 7.03
N SER A 17 2.62 -23.35 5.75
CA SER A 17 3.10 -22.08 5.23
C SER A 17 2.20 -21.01 5.83
N HIS A 18 2.74 -20.28 6.81
CA HIS A 18 2.02 -19.22 7.48
C HIS A 18 1.92 -18.08 6.47
N LYS A 19 0.87 -18.11 5.64
CA LYS A 19 0.50 -16.98 4.80
C LYS A 19 0.29 -15.77 5.71
N SER A 20 1.26 -14.86 5.74
CA SER A 20 1.12 -13.60 6.44
C SER A 20 0.46 -12.62 5.48
N THR A 21 -0.76 -12.20 5.79
CA THR A 21 -1.44 -11.15 5.03
C THR A 21 -0.90 -9.82 5.49
N LYS A 22 -0.20 -9.08 4.61
CA LYS A 22 0.17 -7.68 4.87
C LYS A 22 -0.82 -6.76 4.18
N VAL A 23 -1.00 -5.55 4.71
CA VAL A 23 -1.83 -4.52 4.07
C VAL A 23 -0.90 -3.46 3.51
N VAL A 24 -1.12 -3.09 2.24
CA VAL A 24 -0.48 -1.94 1.61
C VAL A 24 -1.52 -0.85 1.37
N TYR A 25 -1.06 0.38 1.36
CA TYR A 25 -1.88 1.57 1.17
C TYR A 25 -1.49 2.21 -0.15
N ILE A 26 -2.41 2.24 -1.10
CA ILE A 26 -2.19 2.71 -2.46
C ILE A 26 -2.77 4.11 -2.57
N VAL A 27 -1.96 5.06 -3.02
CA VAL A 27 -2.39 6.42 -3.34
C VAL A 27 -2.75 6.45 -4.82
N THR A 28 -3.98 6.81 -5.14
CA THR A 28 -4.45 6.99 -6.51
C THR A 28 -4.82 8.43 -6.76
N ASP A 29 -4.57 8.88 -7.98
CA ASP A 29 -4.89 10.22 -8.45
C ASP A 29 -5.70 10.10 -9.74
N THR A 30 -6.91 10.67 -9.71
CA THR A 30 -7.91 10.60 -10.77
C THR A 30 -8.21 12.00 -11.29
N HIS A 31 -8.04 12.18 -12.60
CA HIS A 31 -8.30 13.44 -13.29
C HIS A 31 -9.59 13.33 -14.10
N TYR A 32 -10.45 14.32 -13.95
CA TYR A 32 -11.69 14.45 -14.70
C TYR A 32 -11.57 15.63 -15.66
N THR A 33 -11.67 15.34 -16.95
CA THR A 33 -11.50 16.33 -18.00
C THR A 33 -12.71 17.26 -18.15
N THR A 34 -13.91 16.74 -17.91
CA THR A 34 -15.17 17.47 -18.03
C THR A 34 -16.08 17.24 -16.81
N ALA A 35 -17.10 18.08 -16.66
CA ALA A 35 -18.16 17.89 -15.66
C ALA A 35 -18.89 16.56 -15.84
N ALA A 36 -19.17 16.18 -17.09
CA ALA A 36 -19.84 14.93 -17.40
C ALA A 36 -18.99 13.70 -17.01
N ASP A 37 -17.66 13.78 -17.17
CA ASP A 37 -16.75 12.73 -16.73
C ASP A 37 -16.75 12.59 -15.21
N PHE A 38 -16.79 13.73 -14.51
CA PHE A 38 -16.89 13.75 -13.05
C PHE A 38 -18.20 13.12 -12.55
N ASP A 39 -19.34 13.52 -13.12
CA ASP A 39 -20.66 13.00 -12.74
C ASP A 39 -20.80 11.49 -13.04
N GLN A 40 -20.15 11.01 -14.11
CA GLN A 40 -20.18 9.60 -14.51
C GLN A 40 -19.06 8.76 -13.87
N GLY A 41 -18.14 9.38 -13.11
CA GLY A 41 -16.96 8.71 -12.55
C GLY A 41 -15.97 8.21 -13.61
N LYS A 42 -15.95 8.81 -14.81
CA LYS A 42 -15.09 8.45 -15.95
C LYS A 42 -13.81 9.28 -15.99
N GLY A 43 -13.02 9.20 -14.92
CA GLY A 43 -11.72 9.87 -14.86
C GLY A 43 -10.56 9.00 -15.37
N SER A 44 -9.43 9.64 -15.66
CA SER A 44 -8.16 8.94 -15.85
C SER A 44 -7.50 8.74 -14.49
N THR A 45 -7.46 7.49 -14.01
CA THR A 45 -6.85 7.13 -12.72
C THR A 45 -5.42 6.64 -12.91
N SER A 46 -4.52 7.12 -12.07
CA SER A 46 -3.13 6.69 -12.00
C SER A 46 -2.77 6.32 -10.56
N ILE A 47 -1.90 5.32 -10.40
CA ILE A 47 -1.30 5.01 -9.10
C ILE A 47 -0.10 5.93 -8.92
N ASP A 48 -0.13 6.77 -7.90
CA ASP A 48 1.00 7.63 -7.57
C ASP A 48 2.07 6.85 -6.80
N SER A 49 1.67 6.15 -5.74
CA SER A 49 2.61 5.45 -4.85
C SER A 49 1.93 4.41 -3.98
N VAL A 50 2.75 3.49 -3.44
CA VAL A 50 2.32 2.43 -2.53
C VAL A 50 3.14 2.52 -1.24
N HIS A 51 2.46 2.41 -0.11
CA HIS A 51 3.04 2.57 1.23
C HIS A 51 2.68 1.41 2.14
N THR A 52 3.53 1.12 3.11
CA THR A 52 3.25 0.13 4.16
C THR A 52 2.44 0.68 5.33
N THR A 53 2.24 2.01 5.39
CA THR A 53 1.48 2.67 6.45
C THR A 53 0.46 3.65 5.88
N SER A 54 -0.72 3.71 6.50
CA SER A 54 -1.79 4.66 6.14
C SER A 54 -1.34 6.10 6.32
N ARG A 55 -0.56 6.40 7.37
CA ARG A 55 -0.04 7.75 7.64
C ARG A 55 0.81 8.28 6.49
N ALA A 56 1.73 7.47 5.96
CA ALA A 56 2.59 7.87 4.84
C ALA A 56 1.77 8.09 3.56
N ALA A 57 0.85 7.17 3.25
CA ALA A 57 -0.04 7.29 2.11
C ALA A 57 -0.93 8.54 2.19
N ASN A 58 -1.53 8.81 3.35
CA ASN A 58 -2.38 9.99 3.56
C ASN A 58 -1.61 11.30 3.42
N LEU A 59 -0.40 11.39 3.98
CA LEU A 59 0.46 12.57 3.82
C LEU A 59 0.83 12.79 2.36
N ARG A 60 1.11 11.71 1.63
CA ARG A 60 1.40 11.77 0.19
C ARG A 60 0.18 12.22 -0.61
N ALA A 61 -0.99 11.65 -0.36
CA ALA A 61 -2.24 12.01 -1.03
C ALA A 61 -2.61 13.48 -0.80
N LYS A 62 -2.51 13.97 0.46
CA LYS A 62 -2.66 15.40 0.77
C LYS A 62 -1.67 16.25 -0.02
N LYS A 63 -0.40 15.88 -0.04
CA LYS A 63 0.62 16.63 -0.77
C LYS A 63 0.32 16.72 -2.27
N ILE A 64 -0.21 15.66 -2.88
CA ILE A 64 -0.62 15.65 -4.29
C ILE A 64 -1.79 16.59 -4.51
N MET A 65 -2.80 16.51 -3.62
CA MET A 65 -4.01 17.29 -3.73
C MET A 65 -3.75 18.81 -3.65
N PHE A 66 -2.84 19.23 -2.76
CA PHE A 66 -2.46 20.64 -2.58
C PHE A 66 -1.20 21.03 -3.37
N ALA A 67 -0.73 20.21 -4.31
CA ALA A 67 0.42 20.57 -5.14
C ALA A 67 0.01 21.48 -6.30
N ARG A 68 0.49 22.73 -6.29
CA ARG A 68 0.36 23.71 -7.40
C ARG A 68 1.06 23.30 -8.72
N ILE A 69 1.67 22.13 -8.77
CA ILE A 69 2.69 21.76 -9.77
C ILE A 69 2.19 20.62 -10.68
N SER A 70 0.90 20.60 -11.01
CA SER A 70 0.41 19.77 -12.10
C SER A 70 0.24 20.68 -13.31
N PRO A 71 1.28 20.87 -14.16
CA PRO A 71 1.19 21.78 -15.31
C PRO A 71 0.02 21.35 -16.19
N GLY A 72 -0.98 22.23 -16.32
CA GLY A 72 -2.21 21.97 -17.09
C GLY A 72 -3.39 21.42 -16.28
N PHE A 73 -3.21 21.05 -15.01
CA PHE A 73 -4.27 20.52 -14.14
C PHE A 73 -4.28 21.25 -12.78
N GLU A 74 -4.47 22.56 -12.84
CA GLU A 74 -4.59 23.40 -11.65
C GLU A 74 -6.01 23.28 -11.09
N ILE A 75 -6.11 23.02 -9.80
CA ILE A 75 -7.39 23.04 -9.07
C ILE A 75 -7.38 24.18 -8.06
N ASP A 76 -8.55 24.78 -7.85
CA ASP A 76 -8.76 25.81 -6.84
C ASP A 76 -8.61 25.19 -5.44
N GLU A 77 -7.52 25.54 -4.74
CA GLU A 77 -7.18 25.05 -3.40
C GLU A 77 -8.32 25.31 -2.40
N ASP A 78 -9.05 26.42 -2.56
CA ASP A 78 -10.16 26.82 -1.68
C ASP A 78 -11.42 25.96 -1.92
N LYS A 79 -11.47 25.21 -3.02
CA LYS A 79 -12.57 24.29 -3.37
C LYS A 79 -12.21 22.83 -3.18
N ILE A 80 -11.09 22.55 -2.51
CA ILE A 80 -10.74 21.19 -2.12
C ILE A 80 -11.60 20.78 -0.93
N ILE A 81 -12.36 19.71 -1.12
CA ILE A 81 -13.06 18.99 -0.06
C ILE A 81 -12.18 17.80 0.30
N ASP A 82 -11.65 17.77 1.52
CA ASP A 82 -10.95 16.61 2.05
C ASP A 82 -11.71 15.91 3.16
N GLU A 83 -11.70 14.59 3.12
CA GLU A 83 -12.30 13.69 4.09
C GLU A 83 -11.28 12.64 4.49
N VAL A 84 -11.33 12.21 5.76
CA VAL A 84 -10.64 11.01 6.22
C VAL A 84 -11.67 10.03 6.73
N LYS A 85 -11.84 8.92 6.01
CA LYS A 85 -12.79 7.86 6.33
C LYS A 85 -12.03 6.57 6.61
N ASP A 86 -12.35 5.91 7.72
CA ASP A 86 -11.66 4.70 8.19
C ASP A 86 -10.13 4.87 8.30
N GLY A 87 -9.69 6.11 8.59
CA GLY A 87 -8.27 6.45 8.67
C GLY A 87 -7.57 6.62 7.31
N LEU A 88 -8.30 6.62 6.20
CA LEU A 88 -7.79 6.78 4.84
C LEU A 88 -8.27 8.11 4.24
N TYR A 89 -7.36 8.81 3.57
CA TYR A 89 -7.62 10.11 2.98
C TYR A 89 -8.36 10.00 1.65
N THR A 90 -9.32 10.89 1.43
CA THR A 90 -9.90 11.22 0.12
C THR A 90 -9.97 12.74 -0.02
N GLY A 91 -9.43 13.27 -1.10
CA GLY A 91 -9.54 14.67 -1.47
C GLY A 91 -10.20 14.79 -2.83
N ILE A 92 -11.16 15.71 -2.96
CA ILE A 92 -11.80 16.06 -4.24
C ILE A 92 -11.72 17.57 -4.40
N GLY A 93 -11.21 18.03 -5.52
CA GLY A 93 -11.02 19.44 -5.82
C GLY A 93 -11.60 19.74 -7.18
N VAL A 94 -12.33 20.84 -7.26
CA VAL A 94 -13.04 21.25 -8.47
C VAL A 94 -12.55 22.63 -8.89
N GLY A 95 -12.35 22.80 -10.20
CA GLY A 95 -12.09 24.09 -10.82
C GLY A 95 -10.65 24.27 -11.23
N GLY A 96 -10.39 24.09 -12.52
CA GLY A 96 -9.24 24.63 -13.22
C GLY A 96 -9.67 25.63 -14.29
N ALA A 97 -8.71 26.30 -14.92
CA ALA A 97 -9.00 27.09 -16.12
C ALA A 97 -9.62 26.16 -17.18
N GLU A 98 -10.90 26.39 -17.54
CA GLU A 98 -11.67 25.56 -18.48
C GLU A 98 -10.93 25.31 -19.81
N THR A 99 -9.97 26.18 -20.14
CA THR A 99 -9.11 26.08 -21.33
C THR A 99 -8.17 24.87 -21.36
N ASN A 100 -7.90 24.21 -20.22
CA ASN A 100 -6.90 23.15 -20.12
C ASN A 100 -7.47 21.73 -19.93
N GLY A 101 -8.80 21.57 -19.94
CA GLY A 101 -9.43 20.24 -19.80
C GLY A 101 -9.24 19.64 -18.39
N CYS A 102 -9.32 20.48 -17.36
CA CYS A 102 -9.21 20.10 -15.96
C CYS A 102 -10.45 20.57 -15.21
N TYR A 103 -11.46 19.70 -15.09
CA TYR A 103 -12.68 20.03 -14.36
C TYR A 103 -12.53 19.71 -12.86
N ALA A 104 -12.07 18.50 -12.55
CA ALA A 104 -11.92 18.05 -11.17
C ALA A 104 -10.76 17.06 -11.01
N ARG A 105 -10.21 17.01 -9.80
CA ARG A 105 -9.21 16.03 -9.35
C ARG A 105 -9.75 15.29 -8.15
N LYS A 106 -9.51 13.98 -8.09
CA LYS A 106 -9.73 13.17 -6.88
C LYS A 106 -8.45 12.44 -6.53
N CYS A 107 -7.95 12.59 -5.31
CA CYS A 107 -6.86 11.81 -4.79
C CYS A 107 -7.34 10.99 -3.59
N GLU A 108 -7.16 9.68 -3.62
CA GLU A 108 -7.66 8.78 -2.57
C GLU A 108 -6.65 7.71 -2.17
N VAL A 109 -6.77 7.24 -0.93
CA VAL A 109 -5.96 6.17 -0.38
C VAL A 109 -6.82 4.92 -0.20
N GLU A 110 -6.39 3.81 -0.80
CA GLU A 110 -7.03 2.51 -0.63
C GLU A 110 -6.12 1.54 0.13
N ALA A 111 -6.69 0.80 1.09
CA ALA A 111 -6.01 -0.33 1.72
C ALA A 111 -6.25 -1.61 0.90
N LYS A 112 -5.18 -2.28 0.47
CA LYS A 112 -5.25 -3.57 -0.23
C LYS A 112 -4.49 -4.63 0.56
N PRO A 113 -5.10 -5.79 0.87
CA PRO A 113 -4.38 -6.94 1.40
C PRO A 113 -3.49 -7.54 0.31
N ILE A 114 -2.28 -7.93 0.69
CA ILE A 114 -1.34 -8.70 -0.12
C ILE A 114 -1.05 -10.02 0.59
N ASP A 115 -1.12 -11.10 -0.16
CA ASP A 115 -0.64 -12.39 0.27
C ASP A 115 0.87 -12.43 0.08
N ILE A 116 1.59 -12.65 1.18
CA ILE A 116 3.02 -12.91 1.11
C ILE A 116 3.21 -14.41 1.20
N GLU A 117 3.71 -14.96 0.11
CA GLU A 117 4.30 -16.29 0.14
C GLU A 117 5.64 -16.15 0.86
N ASP A 118 5.70 -16.68 2.08
CA ASP A 118 6.93 -16.83 2.83
C ASP A 118 7.84 -17.76 2.03
N ASP A 119 8.91 -17.22 1.42
CA ASP A 119 9.82 -17.99 0.55
C ASP A 119 10.76 -18.91 1.34
N GLY A 120 10.53 -19.07 2.65
CA GLY A 120 11.20 -20.05 3.47
C GLY A 120 12.70 -19.84 3.60
N SER A 121 13.22 -18.62 3.40
CA SER A 121 14.60 -18.31 3.78
C SER A 121 14.72 -18.18 5.31
N SER A 122 14.55 -19.32 5.99
CA SER A 122 15.09 -19.57 7.32
C SER A 122 16.60 -19.35 7.22
N GLU A 123 17.06 -18.19 7.65
CA GLU A 123 18.44 -18.01 8.08
C GLU A 123 18.71 -19.06 9.18
N GLU A 124 19.28 -20.20 8.78
CA GLU A 124 19.84 -21.16 9.72
C GLU A 124 20.86 -20.40 10.57
N GLU A 125 20.55 -20.27 11.85
CA GLU A 125 21.51 -19.92 12.89
C GLU A 125 22.67 -20.91 12.82
N GLY A 126 23.72 -20.54 12.07
CA GLY A 126 25.02 -21.19 12.10
C GLY A 126 25.67 -20.98 13.47
N HIS A 127 25.27 -21.81 14.42
CA HIS A 127 25.88 -21.95 15.73
C HIS A 127 26.87 -23.11 15.65
N ASP A 128 28.04 -22.91 15.02
CA ASP A 128 29.20 -23.77 15.24
C ASP A 128 30.34 -22.96 15.86
N GLY A 129 30.53 -23.20 17.16
CA GLY A 129 31.67 -22.70 17.89
C GLY A 129 32.95 -23.35 17.38
N GLU A 130 33.72 -22.61 16.60
CA GLU A 130 35.08 -23.00 16.25
C GLU A 130 36.04 -22.57 17.36
N ASP A 131 36.48 -23.58 18.12
CA ASP A 131 37.51 -23.55 19.15
C ASP A 131 38.89 -23.17 18.57
N TRP A 132 39.31 -21.91 18.76
CA TRP A 132 40.63 -21.44 18.35
C TRP A 132 41.71 -21.83 19.38
N ASN A 133 41.98 -23.13 19.51
CA ASN A 133 43.18 -23.64 20.15
C ASN A 133 44.35 -23.66 19.14
N MET A 134 45.03 -22.52 18.99
CA MET A 134 46.35 -22.45 18.34
C MET A 134 47.43 -22.54 19.43
N GLY A 135 48.25 -23.59 19.33
CA GLY A 135 49.31 -23.94 20.28
C GLY A 135 50.61 -23.15 20.15
#